data_AF-A0A6J8DX20-F1
#
_entry.id   AF-A0A6J8DX20-F1
#
_cell.length_a   1.000
_cell.length_b   1.000
_cell.length_c   1.000
_cell.angle_alpha   90.00
_cell.angle_beta   90.00
_cell.angle_gamma   90.00
#
_symmetry.space_group_name_H-M   'P 1'
#
loop_
_entity.id
_entity.type
_entity.pdbx_description
1 polymer ?
#
loop_
_entity_poly.entity_id
_entity_poly.type
_entity_poly.pdbx_seq_one_letter_code
_entity_poly.pdbx_strand_id
1 'polypeptide(L)'
;MGSYLQAYLHMDMIIGEIKDLMNIAGDYLNHLQLQLNMLSLGHMSSSLISPGNLRVLLTDIKRRLPATLKIPCDEIKDIWNFYKLLTCSTVLNENRIIIIITLPLLDIRDSYAIYKIHNLPVPTKVTDKNSD
;
A
#
# COMPACT_ATOMS: atom_id res chain seq x y z
N MET A 1 32.59 51.20 12.16
CA MET A 1 33.06 49.79 12.07
C MET A 1 31.96 48.78 12.41
N GLY A 2 31.15 48.96 13.47
CA GLY A 2 30.15 47.96 13.91
C GLY A 2 28.96 47.67 12.97
N SER A 3 28.52 48.65 12.16
CA SER A 3 27.35 48.48 11.26
C SER A 3 27.58 47.46 10.14
N TYR A 4 28.80 47.34 9.63
CA TYR A 4 29.13 46.38 8.55
C TYR A 4 29.20 44.94 9.07
N LEU A 5 29.70 44.75 10.28
CA LEU A 5 29.74 43.44 10.93
C LEU A 5 28.32 42.93 11.23
N GLN A 6 27.43 43.81 11.69
CA GLN A 6 26.04 43.48 11.93
C GLN A 6 25.31 43.13 10.63
N ALA A 7 25.55 43.87 9.55
CA ALA A 7 24.99 43.55 8.23
C ALA A 7 25.51 42.20 7.69
N TYR A 8 26.79 41.89 7.91
CA TYR A 8 27.39 40.61 7.52
C TYR A 8 26.78 39.43 8.28
N LEU A 9 26.65 39.54 9.60
CA LEU A 9 26.04 38.51 10.44
C LEU A 9 24.57 38.27 10.06
N HIS A 10 23.83 39.34 9.77
CA HIS A 10 22.44 39.23 9.33
C HIS A 10 22.32 38.53 7.98
N MET A 11 23.22 38.82 7.03
CA MET A 11 23.25 38.13 5.74
C MET A 11 23.64 36.66 5.88
N ASP A 12 24.60 36.32 6.73
CA ASP A 12 25.00 34.94 6.97
C ASP A 12 23.86 34.11 7.57
N MET A 13 23.10 34.69 8.51
CA MET A 13 21.91 34.09 9.08
C MET A 13 20.82 33.85 8.01
N ILE A 14 20.52 34.85 7.19
CA ILE A 14 19.53 34.73 6.10
C ILE A 14 19.97 33.66 5.08
N ILE A 15 21.25 33.59 4.74
CA ILE A 15 21.79 32.57 3.85
C ILE A 15 21.64 31.17 4.47
N GLY A 16 21.84 31.05 5.79
CA GLY A 16 21.59 29.82 6.54
C GLY A 16 20.13 29.38 6.43
N GLU A 17 19.19 30.28 6.71
CA GLU A 17 17.75 30.01 6.63
C GLU A 17 17.31 29.61 5.20
N ILE A 18 17.85 30.27 4.17
CA ILE A 18 17.57 29.92 2.77
C ILE A 18 18.08 28.52 2.44
N LYS A 19 19.28 28.15 2.92
CA LYS A 19 19.82 26.79 2.72
C LYS A 19 18.95 25.74 3.39
N ASP A 20 18.49 26.00 4.61
CA ASP A 20 17.61 25.09 5.34
C ASP A 20 16.28 24.91 4.63
N LEU A 21 15.66 26.01 4.17
CA LEU A 21 14.44 25.95 3.37
C LEU A 21 14.63 25.16 2.06
N MET A 22 15.77 25.33 1.40
CA MET A 22 16.07 24.63 0.16
C MET A 22 16.28 23.13 0.39
N ASN A 23 16.89 22.74 1.52
CA ASN A 23 17.02 21.35 1.93
C ASN A 23 15.64 20.73 2.21
N ILE A 24 14.78 21.42 2.97
CA ILE A 24 13.40 20.97 3.23
C ILE A 24 12.62 20.79 1.92
N ALA A 25 12.75 21.73 0.99
CA ALA A 25 12.11 21.64 -0.32
C ALA A 25 12.64 20.45 -1.13
N GLY A 26 13.96 20.21 -1.10
CA GLY A 26 14.58 19.03 -1.73
C GLY A 26 14.04 17.72 -1.16
N ASP A 27 13.97 17.61 0.17
CA ASP A 27 13.42 16.44 0.85
C ASP A 27 11.95 16.20 0.50
N TYR A 28 11.16 17.27 0.42
CA TYR A 28 9.76 17.20 0.02
C TYR A 28 9.59 16.69 -1.42
N LEU A 29 10.39 17.20 -2.37
CA LEU A 29 10.37 16.74 -3.75
C LEU A 29 10.79 15.27 -3.88
N ASN A 30 11.80 14.85 -3.13
CA ASN A 30 12.22 13.44 -3.08
C ASN A 30 11.10 12.55 -2.53
N HIS A 31 10.38 13.01 -1.49
CA HIS A 31 9.26 12.27 -0.93
C HIS A 31 8.10 12.15 -1.93
N LEU A 32 7.76 13.24 -2.62
CA LEU A 32 6.75 13.23 -3.69
C LEU A 32 7.13 12.30 -4.84
N GLN A 33 8.39 12.32 -5.27
CA GLN A 33 8.89 11.44 -6.33
C GLN A 33 8.78 9.97 -5.92
N LEU A 34 9.10 9.63 -4.67
CA LEU A 34 8.98 8.27 -4.15
C LEU A 34 7.51 7.81 -4.08
N GLN A 35 6.61 8.69 -3.65
CA GLN A 35 5.16 8.41 -3.67
C GLN A 35 4.64 8.22 -5.10
N LEU A 36 5.03 9.06 -6.04
CA LEU A 36 4.67 8.96 -7.47
C LEU A 36 5.21 7.68 -8.12
N ASN A 37 6.43 7.29 -7.78
CA ASN A 37 7.02 6.04 -8.27
C ASN A 37 6.25 4.83 -7.72
N MET A 38 5.88 4.82 -6.43
CA MET A 38 5.06 3.75 -5.86
C MET A 38 3.65 3.69 -6.47
N LEU A 39 3.06 4.86 -6.74
CA LEU A 39 1.80 4.98 -7.48
C LEU A 39 1.90 4.39 -8.89
N SER A 40 2.98 4.69 -9.61
CA SER A 40 3.25 4.15 -10.95
C SER A 40 3.46 2.64 -10.96
N LEU A 41 3.94 2.06 -9.85
CA LEU A 41 4.08 0.61 -9.69
C LEU A 41 2.75 -0.08 -9.32
N GLY A 42 1.67 0.67 -9.10
CA GLY A 42 0.34 0.16 -8.81
C GLY A 42 0.17 -0.43 -7.40
N HIS A 43 1.16 -0.24 -6.53
CA HIS A 43 1.14 -0.73 -5.16
C HIS A 43 0.66 0.36 -4.19
N MET A 44 -0.33 0.03 -3.36
CA MET A 44 -0.75 0.86 -2.24
C MET A 44 0.33 0.82 -1.14
N SER A 45 0.88 1.98 -0.79
CA SER A 45 1.83 2.12 0.32
C SER A 45 1.19 2.87 1.48
N SER A 46 1.66 2.61 2.71
CA SER A 46 1.27 3.35 3.91
C SER A 46 1.63 4.85 3.85
N SER A 47 2.55 5.21 2.94
CA SER A 47 2.87 6.60 2.60
C SER A 47 1.74 7.31 1.85
N LEU A 48 0.88 6.57 1.14
CA LEU A 48 -0.21 7.12 0.35
C LEU A 48 -1.49 7.32 1.19
N ILE A 49 -1.82 6.33 2.01
CA ILE A 49 -2.90 6.39 3.00
C ILE A 49 -2.38 5.74 4.27
N SER A 50 -2.47 6.44 5.40
CA SER A 50 -2.07 5.88 6.68
C SER A 50 -2.98 4.71 7.10
N PRO A 51 -2.47 3.72 7.85
CA PRO A 51 -3.27 2.57 8.28
C PRO A 51 -4.54 2.96 9.06
N GLY A 52 -4.46 4.04 9.84
CA GLY A 52 -5.60 4.59 10.58
C GLY A 52 -6.69 5.13 9.66
N ASN A 53 -6.31 5.93 8.67
CA ASN A 53 -7.25 6.50 7.69
C ASN A 53 -7.85 5.40 6.80
N LEU A 54 -7.02 4.43 6.39
CA LEU A 54 -7.48 3.29 5.62
C LEU A 54 -8.53 2.48 6.38
N ARG A 55 -8.34 2.25 7.69
CA ARG A 55 -9.31 1.54 8.53
C ARG A 55 -10.64 2.27 8.59
N VAL A 56 -10.64 3.58 8.82
CA VAL A 56 -11.87 4.39 8.85
C VAL A 56 -12.61 4.28 7.51
N LEU A 57 -11.90 4.43 6.40
CA LEU A 57 -12.47 4.30 5.05
C LEU A 57 -13.06 2.92 4.80
N LEU A 58 -12.36 1.84 5.15
CA LEU A 58 -12.83 0.46 4.96
C LEU A 58 -14.08 0.18 5.79
N THR A 59 -14.12 0.63 7.05
CA THR A 59 -15.30 0.48 7.91
C THR A 59 -16.50 1.25 7.37
N ASP A 60 -16.30 2.45 6.83
CA ASP A 60 -17.39 3.23 6.21
C ASP A 60 -17.88 2.61 4.91
N ILE A 61 -16.97 2.07 4.08
CA ILE A 61 -17.31 1.32 2.87
C ILE A 61 -18.13 0.07 3.24
N LYS A 62 -17.69 -0.69 4.25
CA LYS A 62 -18.36 -1.89 4.74
C LYS A 62 -19.78 -1.62 5.21
N ARG A 63 -20.03 -0.47 5.87
CA ARG A 63 -21.38 -0.05 6.30
C ARG A 63 -22.32 0.24 5.15
N ARG A 64 -21.77 0.63 3.99
CA ARG A 64 -22.54 0.98 2.78
C ARG A 64 -22.64 -0.17 1.78
N LEU A 65 -21.87 -1.24 1.99
CA LEU A 65 -21.90 -2.40 1.10
C LEU A 65 -23.27 -3.13 1.22
N PRO A 66 -23.82 -3.62 0.10
CA PRO A 66 -24.97 -4.51 0.14
C PRO A 66 -24.62 -5.82 0.84
N ALA A 67 -25.60 -6.44 1.49
CA ALA A 67 -25.42 -7.64 2.33
C ALA A 67 -24.90 -8.88 1.58
N THR A 68 -24.87 -8.87 0.25
CA THR A 68 -24.33 -9.93 -0.59
C THR A 68 -22.82 -9.84 -0.79
N LEU A 69 -22.23 -8.66 -0.56
CA LEU A 69 -20.81 -8.41 -0.77
C LEU A 69 -20.09 -8.30 0.57
N LYS A 70 -18.89 -8.86 0.63
CA LYS A 70 -18.02 -8.82 1.80
C LYS A 70 -16.61 -8.40 1.40
N ILE A 71 -15.96 -7.70 2.31
CA ILE A 71 -14.54 -7.37 2.19
C ILE A 71 -13.69 -8.63 2.50
N PRO A 72 -12.62 -8.92 1.74
CA PRO A 72 -11.86 -10.18 1.85
C PRO A 72 -11.16 -10.42 3.19
N CYS A 73 -10.83 -9.36 3.92
CA CYS A 73 -10.06 -9.43 5.16
C CYS A 73 -10.74 -8.63 6.28
N ASP A 74 -10.35 -8.93 7.52
CA ASP A 74 -10.81 -8.16 8.68
C ASP A 74 -9.93 -6.92 8.88
N GLU A 75 -10.52 -5.74 8.67
CA GLU A 75 -9.90 -4.41 8.82
C GLU A 75 -9.37 -4.13 10.23
N ILE A 76 -9.88 -4.82 11.25
CA ILE A 76 -9.49 -4.64 12.65
C ILE A 76 -8.25 -5.48 12.98
N LYS A 77 -8.16 -6.68 12.42
CA LYS A 77 -7.11 -7.65 12.77
C LYS A 77 -5.86 -7.50 11.92
N ASP A 78 -6.01 -7.32 10.60
CA ASP A 78 -4.89 -7.39 9.65
C ASP A 78 -4.96 -6.32 8.54
N ILE A 79 -4.76 -5.06 8.93
CA ILE A 79 -4.74 -3.91 7.99
C ILE A 79 -3.64 -4.06 6.92
N TRP A 80 -2.53 -4.73 7.23
CA TRP A 80 -1.41 -4.93 6.30
C TRP A 80 -1.76 -5.79 5.10
N ASN A 81 -2.70 -6.72 5.24
CA ASN A 81 -3.16 -7.55 4.13
C ASN A 81 -3.94 -6.71 3.09
N PHE A 82 -4.56 -5.61 3.52
CA PHE A 82 -5.21 -4.69 2.59
C PHE A 82 -4.20 -4.00 1.67
N TYR A 83 -3.02 -3.62 2.15
CA TYR A 83 -2.00 -3.03 1.28
C TYR A 83 -1.48 -4.01 0.22
N LYS A 84 -1.62 -5.34 0.43
CA LYS A 84 -1.29 -6.36 -0.57
C LYS A 84 -2.43 -6.62 -1.57
N LEU A 85 -3.68 -6.46 -1.13
CA LEU A 85 -4.87 -6.76 -1.93
C LEU A 85 -5.37 -5.54 -2.72
N LEU A 86 -5.21 -4.35 -2.17
CA LEU A 86 -5.57 -3.09 -2.81
C LEU A 86 -4.59 -2.80 -3.93
N THR A 87 -5.11 -2.68 -5.14
CA THR A 87 -4.34 -2.20 -6.28
C THR A 87 -4.63 -0.72 -6.49
N CYS A 88 -3.59 0.01 -6.87
CA CYS A 88 -3.68 1.42 -7.18
C CYS A 88 -3.44 1.63 -8.68
N SER A 89 -4.10 2.62 -9.26
CA SER A 89 -3.79 3.10 -10.60
C SER A 89 -3.79 4.61 -10.57
N THR A 90 -2.83 5.22 -11.24
CA THR A 90 -2.71 6.68 -11.30
C THR A 90 -3.08 7.16 -12.68
N VAL A 91 -3.96 8.16 -12.73
CA VAL A 91 -4.31 8.86 -13.96
C VAL A 91 -3.93 10.31 -13.80
N LEU A 92 -3.05 10.78 -14.68
CA LEU A 92 -2.73 12.20 -14.81
C LEU A 92 -3.78 12.83 -15.71
N ASN A 93 -4.55 13.77 -15.17
CA ASN A 93 -5.52 14.53 -15.96
C ASN A 93 -5.26 16.02 -15.80
N GLU A 94 -4.89 16.67 -16.91
CA GLU A 94 -4.59 18.10 -17.09
C GLU A 94 -3.58 18.68 -16.07
N ASN A 95 -3.98 18.83 -14.82
CA ASN A 95 -3.17 19.37 -13.73
C ASN A 95 -3.42 18.68 -12.37
N ARG A 96 -4.04 17.49 -12.38
CA ARG A 96 -4.41 16.74 -11.19
C ARG A 96 -3.94 15.30 -11.30
N ILE A 97 -3.45 14.77 -10.19
CA ILE A 97 -3.14 13.36 -10.03
C ILE A 97 -4.38 12.68 -9.44
N ILE A 98 -5.01 11.79 -10.20
CA ILE A 98 -6.14 10.99 -9.74
C ILE A 98 -5.60 9.62 -9.35
N ILE A 99 -5.80 9.26 -8.09
CA ILE A 99 -5.41 7.97 -7.54
C ILE A 99 -6.68 7.12 -7.46
N ILE A 100 -6.76 6.09 -8.28
CA ILE A 100 -7.85 5.12 -8.30
C ILE A 100 -7.41 3.91 -7.49
N ILE A 101 -8.15 3.59 -6.43
CA ILE A 101 -7.88 2.44 -5.57
C ILE A 101 -8.96 1.40 -5.83
N THR A 102 -8.56 0.22 -6.27
CA THR A 102 -9.47 -0.90 -6.52
C THR A 102 -9.49 -1.82 -5.31
N LEU A 103 -10.65 -1.93 -4.67
CA LEU A 103 -10.90 -2.86 -3.58
C LEU A 103 -11.57 -4.13 -4.10
N PRO A 104 -10.89 -5.30 -4.05
CA PRO A 104 -11.54 -6.56 -4.38
C PRO A 104 -12.63 -6.86 -3.34
N LEU A 105 -13.82 -7.22 -3.82
CA LEU A 105 -14.96 -7.65 -3.00
C LEU A 105 -15.23 -9.13 -3.24
N LEU A 106 -15.71 -9.82 -2.22
CA LEU A 106 -16.15 -11.22 -2.30
C LEU A 106 -17.68 -11.26 -2.30
N ASP A 107 -18.25 -12.06 -3.21
CA ASP A 107 -19.66 -12.44 -3.10
C ASP A 107 -19.79 -13.58 -2.08
N ILE A 108 -20.73 -13.43 -1.14
CA ILE A 108 -21.02 -14.44 -0.12
C ILE A 108 -21.70 -15.67 -0.75
N ARG A 109 -22.31 -15.53 -1.94
CA ARG A 109 -23.00 -16.62 -2.63
C ARG A 109 -22.06 -17.66 -3.25
N ASP A 110 -20.84 -17.26 -3.60
CA ASP A 110 -19.85 -18.08 -4.30
C ASP A 110 -18.69 -18.53 -3.37
N SER A 111 -19.01 -19.09 -2.20
CA SER A 111 -17.99 -19.66 -1.31
C SER A 111 -17.59 -21.06 -1.77
N TYR A 112 -16.36 -21.23 -2.28
CA TYR A 112 -15.80 -22.52 -2.66
C TYR A 112 -14.87 -23.07 -1.56
N ALA A 113 -15.13 -24.28 -1.09
CA ALA A 113 -14.22 -25.00 -0.19
C ALA A 113 -13.10 -25.66 -1.02
N ILE A 114 -11.89 -25.08 -0.99
CA ILE A 114 -10.72 -25.65 -1.67
C ILE A 114 -10.14 -26.75 -0.78
N TYR A 115 -10.30 -28.01 -1.17
CA TYR A 115 -9.66 -29.15 -0.53
C TYR A 115 -8.29 -29.42 -1.16
N LYS A 116 -7.23 -29.39 -0.35
CA LYS A 116 -5.88 -29.77 -0.80
C LYS A 116 -5.74 -31.29 -0.78
N ILE A 117 -5.85 -31.92 -1.95
CA ILE A 117 -5.64 -33.36 -2.11
C ILE A 117 -4.16 -33.67 -1.84
N HIS A 118 -3.90 -34.51 -0.84
CA HIS A 118 -2.58 -35.08 -0.62
C HIS A 118 -2.56 -36.47 -1.27
N ASN A 119 -1.73 -36.64 -2.30
CA ASN A 119 -1.52 -37.95 -2.90
C ASN A 119 -0.66 -38.79 -1.95
N LEU A 120 -1.29 -39.73 -1.25
CA LEU A 120 -0.58 -40.73 -0.47
C LEU A 120 -0.12 -41.87 -1.40
N PRO A 121 1.15 -42.30 -1.33
CA PRO A 121 1.62 -43.43 -2.12
C PRO A 121 0.91 -44.70 -1.65
N VAL A 122 0.31 -45.43 -2.58
CA VAL A 122 -0.32 -46.73 -2.30
C VAL A 122 0.77 -47.80 -2.33
N PRO A 123 0.99 -48.57 -1.24
CA PRO A 123 1.94 -49.67 -1.25
C PRO A 123 1.41 -50.78 -2.15
N THR A 124 2.02 -50.98 -3.32
CA THR A 124 1.78 -52.16 -4.14
C THR A 124 2.39 -53.36 -3.44
N LYS A 125 1.56 -54.26 -2.89
CA LYS A 125 2.02 -55.58 -2.47
C LYS A 125 2.45 -56.32 -3.74
N VAL A 126 3.75 -56.47 -3.94
CA VAL A 126 4.30 -57.40 -4.92
C VAL A 126 3.94 -58.79 -4.40
N THR A 127 2.87 -59.38 -4.93
CA THR A 127 2.60 -60.81 -4.79
C THR A 127 3.60 -61.54 -5.67
N ASP A 128 4.72 -61.93 -5.08
CA ASP A 128 5.62 -62.93 -5.66
C ASP A 128 4.84 -64.24 -5.81
N LYS A 129 4.36 -64.49 -7.02
CA LYS A 129 4.02 -65.84 -7.46
C LYS A 129 5.31 -66.51 -7.90
N ASN A 130 6.04 -67.10 -6.97
CA ASN A 130 6.97 -68.17 -7.27
C ASN A 130 6.37 -69.49 -6.75
N SER A 131 5.66 -70.15 -7.65
CA SER A 131 5.37 -71.58 -7.57
C SER A 131 5.97 -72.18 -8.83
N ASP A 132 7.13 -72.81 -8.69
CA ASP A 132 7.60 -73.98 -9.44
C ASP A 132 8.81 -74.56 -8.70
#